data_AF-A0A2E3BYE3-F1
#
_entry.id   AF-A0A2E3BYE3-F1
#
_cell.length_a   1.000
_cell.length_b   1.000
_cell.length_c   1.000
_cell.angle_alpha   90.00
_cell.angle_beta   90.00
_cell.angle_gamma   90.00
#
_symmetry.space_group_name_H-M   'P 1'
#
loop_
_entity.id
_entity.type
_entity.pdbx_description
1 polymer ?
#
loop_
_entity_poly.entity_id
_entity_poly.type
_entity_poly.pdbx_seq_one_letter_code
_entity_poly.pdbx_strand_id
1 'polypeptide(L)'
;MVEYCCERCDKVFKKKYNYTKHLNRKNPCKKIVTDKKIKCDVCGVNFTTEYNLKRHIDSVCMKESSKDKLIEKLINMISNNMNFNNGIINNNTTNIETQNITNNQQNINLVAFGEEDLSFISDKVCEWFLDRGFKSVPHLIEYVHFNKKYPQFHNIYLPNLRQNVIVFFDNDKWKTKNKNEVIEQLINDKLGFLTDKFEELQDNLKDSAKRKFGRFLNEHNSNNKVNEKLKDDIKLILYNGRNLPNKKLNY
;
A
#
# COMPACT_ATOMS: atom_id res chain seq x y z
N MET A 1 -10.79 48.95 24.50
CA MET A 1 -11.99 48.10 24.71
C MET A 1 -11.51 46.67 24.85
N VAL A 2 -11.90 45.94 25.90
CA VAL A 2 -11.41 44.57 26.14
C VAL A 2 -12.25 43.58 25.31
N GLU A 3 -11.58 42.72 24.55
CA GLU A 3 -12.21 41.65 23.78
C GLU A 3 -12.13 40.31 24.53
N TYR A 4 -13.12 39.45 24.33
CA TYR A 4 -13.22 38.14 24.99
C TYR A 4 -13.27 37.03 23.93
N CYS A 5 -12.27 36.14 23.92
CA CYS A 5 -12.13 35.08 22.92
C CYS A 5 -12.47 33.70 23.50
N CYS A 6 -13.20 32.88 22.74
CA CYS A 6 -13.49 31.50 23.12
C CYS A 6 -12.43 30.52 22.59
N GLU A 7 -11.66 29.89 23.47
CA GLU A 7 -10.61 28.91 23.12
C GLU A 7 -11.12 27.65 22.41
N ARG A 8 -12.43 27.39 22.46
CA ARG A 8 -13.03 26.27 21.74
C ARG A 8 -13.36 26.61 20.30
N CYS A 9 -13.78 27.84 19.99
CA CYS A 9 -14.31 28.16 18.66
C CYS A 9 -13.83 29.50 18.08
N ASP A 10 -12.78 30.08 18.67
CA ASP A 10 -12.12 31.35 18.34
C ASP A 10 -13.05 32.56 18.13
N LYS A 11 -14.30 32.46 18.59
CA LYS A 11 -15.27 33.52 18.45
C LYS A 11 -14.94 34.66 19.42
N VAL A 12 -14.81 35.87 18.87
CA VAL A 12 -14.49 37.11 19.61
C VAL A 12 -15.78 37.84 20.00
N PHE A 13 -15.85 38.27 21.25
CA PHE A 13 -16.99 39.00 21.81
C PHE A 13 -16.54 40.35 22.37
N LYS A 14 -17.30 41.41 22.04
CA LYS A 14 -17.06 42.79 22.52
C LYS A 14 -17.53 43.05 23.96
N LYS A 15 -18.30 42.13 24.55
CA LYS A 15 -18.92 42.26 25.89
C LYS A 15 -18.77 40.96 26.67
N LYS A 16 -18.35 41.06 27.95
CA LYS A 16 -18.17 39.91 28.86
C LYS A 16 -19.43 39.05 29.00
N TYR A 17 -20.59 39.69 29.13
CA TYR A 17 -21.88 38.99 29.26
C TYR A 17 -22.16 38.03 28.09
N ASN A 18 -21.88 38.45 26.86
CA ASN A 18 -22.08 37.62 25.66
C ASN A 18 -21.12 36.43 25.62
N TYR A 19 -19.88 36.62 26.09
CA TYR A 19 -18.90 35.56 26.24
C TYR A 19 -19.32 34.53 27.30
N THR A 20 -19.79 34.97 28.47
CA THR A 20 -20.27 34.07 29.53
C THR A 20 -21.49 33.26 29.08
N LYS A 21 -22.47 33.90 28.41
CA LYS A 21 -23.63 33.20 27.84
C LYS A 21 -23.22 32.17 26.78
N HIS A 22 -22.17 32.46 26.02
CA HIS A 22 -21.61 31.53 25.05
C HIS A 22 -20.96 30.29 25.71
N LEU A 23 -20.25 30.45 26.83
CA LEU A 23 -19.64 29.33 27.56
C LEU A 23 -20.68 28.44 28.27
N ASN A 24 -21.74 29.04 28.81
CA ASN A 24 -22.73 28.36 29.68
C ASN A 24 -23.95 27.80 28.94
N ARG A 25 -23.93 27.76 27.61
CA ARG A 25 -25.03 27.20 26.81
C ARG A 25 -25.09 25.67 26.97
N LYS A 26 -26.31 25.10 26.92
CA LYS A 26 -26.57 23.65 27.09
C LYS A 26 -25.75 22.76 26.15
N ASN A 27 -25.50 23.21 24.91
CA ASN A 27 -24.71 22.48 23.91
C ASN A 27 -23.40 23.24 23.63
N PRO A 28 -22.22 22.73 24.02
CA PRO A 28 -20.92 23.41 23.83
C PRO A 28 -20.65 23.86 22.39
N CYS A 29 -19.82 24.88 22.21
CA CYS A 29 -19.37 25.33 20.88
C CYS A 29 -18.48 24.30 20.19
N LYS A 30 -18.60 24.24 18.85
CA LYS A 30 -17.86 23.29 18.02
C LYS A 30 -16.37 23.61 18.18
N LYS A 31 -15.60 22.63 18.63
CA LYS A 31 -14.15 22.75 18.76
C LYS A 31 -13.57 23.07 17.39
N ILE A 32 -12.87 24.19 17.24
CA ILE A 32 -11.95 24.41 16.13
C ILE A 32 -10.87 23.36 16.30
N VAL A 33 -10.96 22.33 15.48
CA VAL A 33 -9.81 21.48 15.22
C VAL A 33 -8.93 22.35 14.37
N THR A 34 -7.86 22.88 14.96
CA THR A 34 -6.82 23.57 14.20
C THR A 34 -6.40 22.62 13.08
N ASP A 35 -6.35 23.11 11.85
CA ASP A 35 -5.96 22.36 10.65
C ASP A 35 -4.46 22.00 10.66
N LYS A 36 -3.93 21.55 11.80
CA LYS A 36 -2.62 20.93 11.89
C LYS A 36 -2.75 19.56 11.24
N LYS A 37 -2.59 19.57 9.91
CA LYS A 37 -2.56 18.39 9.07
C LYS A 37 -1.40 17.51 9.54
N ILE A 38 -1.73 16.34 10.06
CA ILE A 38 -0.77 15.30 10.42
C ILE A 38 -0.55 14.46 9.18
N LYS A 39 0.68 14.48 8.66
CA LYS A 39 1.05 13.82 7.41
C LYS A 39 1.45 12.36 7.70
N CYS A 40 0.96 11.43 6.88
CA CYS A 40 1.45 10.06 6.89
C CYS A 40 2.86 10.00 6.27
N ASP A 41 3.83 9.45 6.99
CA ASP A 41 5.21 9.32 6.48
C ASP A 41 5.36 8.27 5.37
N VAL A 42 4.39 7.35 5.26
CA VAL A 42 4.43 6.25 4.30
C VAL A 42 3.82 6.64 2.95
N CYS A 43 2.69 7.36 2.93
CA CYS A 43 1.99 7.73 1.68
C CYS A 43 1.78 9.24 1.48
N GLY A 44 2.05 10.08 2.47
CA GLY A 44 1.95 11.54 2.38
C GLY A 44 0.54 12.14 2.54
N VAL A 45 -0.49 11.33 2.81
CA VAL A 45 -1.87 11.82 3.03
C VAL A 45 -1.96 12.61 4.33
N ASN A 46 -2.70 13.72 4.29
CA ASN A 46 -2.92 14.61 5.43
C ASN A 46 -4.19 14.21 6.18
N PHE A 47 -4.07 14.09 7.50
CA PHE A 47 -5.16 13.79 8.39
C PHE A 47 -5.37 14.92 9.39
N THR A 48 -6.61 15.13 9.80
CA THR A 48 -6.96 16.14 10.81
C THR A 48 -6.75 15.64 12.23
N THR A 49 -6.52 14.34 12.44
CA THR A 49 -6.31 13.72 13.74
C THR A 49 -5.35 12.53 13.67
N GLU A 50 -4.63 12.28 14.76
CA GLU A 50 -3.66 11.18 14.88
C GLU A 50 -4.36 9.80 14.84
N TYR A 51 -5.58 9.72 15.39
CA TYR A 51 -6.42 8.53 15.29
C TYR A 51 -6.73 8.14 13.83
N ASN A 52 -7.03 9.12 12.97
CA ASN A 52 -7.31 8.86 11.57
C ASN A 52 -6.05 8.42 10.80
N LEU A 53 -4.88 9.01 11.13
CA LEU A 53 -3.59 8.58 10.60
C LEU A 53 -3.28 7.14 11.02
N LYS A 54 -3.41 6.82 12.31
CA LYS A 54 -3.16 5.47 12.84
C LYS A 54 -4.05 4.44 12.15
N ARG A 55 -5.36 4.72 12.06
CA ARG A 55 -6.30 3.86 11.34
C ARG A 55 -5.92 3.71 9.86
N HIS A 56 -5.49 4.78 9.20
CA HIS A 56 -5.02 4.73 7.82
C HIS A 56 -3.79 3.84 7.65
N ILE A 57 -2.77 3.98 8.52
CA ILE A 57 -1.57 3.13 8.54
C ILE A 57 -1.96 1.66 8.76
N ASP A 58 -2.87 1.42 9.70
CA ASP A 58 -3.26 0.07 10.09
C ASP A 58 -4.12 -0.65 9.03
N SER A 59 -4.90 0.09 8.21
CA SER A 59 -5.94 -0.50 7.36
C SER A 59 -5.87 -0.23 5.86
N VAL A 60 -5.24 0.87 5.40
CA VAL A 60 -5.38 1.35 4.01
C VAL A 60 -4.06 1.79 3.38
N CYS A 61 -3.03 2.11 4.15
CA CYS A 61 -1.81 2.76 3.64
C CYS A 61 -1.05 2.00 2.55
N MET A 62 -1.33 0.70 2.34
CA MET A 62 -0.77 -0.10 1.24
C MET A 62 -1.74 -0.37 0.07
N LYS A 63 -3.02 0.02 0.17
CA LYS A 63 -4.05 -0.25 -0.86
C LYS A 63 -4.26 0.85 -1.89
N GLU A 64 -3.76 2.07 -1.66
CA GLU A 64 -3.92 3.18 -2.62
C GLU A 64 -2.58 3.66 -3.17
N SER A 65 -2.10 2.99 -4.22
CA SER A 65 -1.97 3.56 -5.59
C SER A 65 -1.96 5.10 -5.81
N SER A 66 -1.41 5.92 -4.92
CA SER A 66 -1.38 7.39 -5.11
C SER A 66 -0.15 7.89 -5.88
N LYS A 67 0.80 7.01 -6.26
CA LYS A 67 1.88 7.39 -7.19
C LYS A 67 1.33 7.76 -8.57
N ASP A 68 0.27 7.09 -9.03
CA ASP A 68 -0.29 7.33 -10.38
C ASP A 68 -1.08 8.65 -10.43
N LYS A 69 -1.83 8.98 -9.36
CA LYS A 69 -2.47 10.30 -9.22
C LYS A 69 -1.48 11.46 -9.00
N LEU A 70 -0.33 11.21 -8.37
CA LEU A 70 0.70 12.23 -8.17
C LEU A 70 1.49 12.48 -9.47
N ILE A 71 1.79 11.43 -10.24
CA ILE A 71 2.45 11.52 -11.56
C ILE A 71 1.54 12.22 -12.57
N GLU A 72 0.25 11.87 -12.64
CA GLU A 72 -0.72 12.54 -13.53
C GLU A 72 -0.91 14.02 -13.17
N LYS A 73 -0.89 14.34 -11.87
CA LYS A 73 -0.96 15.73 -11.39
C LYS A 73 0.34 16.51 -11.64
N LEU A 74 1.51 15.86 -11.56
CA LEU A 74 2.80 16.45 -11.90
C LEU A 74 2.94 16.69 -13.42
N ILE A 75 2.50 15.75 -14.26
CA ILE A 75 2.48 15.90 -15.73
C ILE A 75 1.60 17.10 -16.12
N ASN A 76 0.39 17.21 -15.56
CA ASN A 76 -0.49 18.34 -15.81
C ASN A 76 0.06 19.69 -15.28
N MET A 77 0.84 19.68 -14.18
CA MET A 77 1.52 20.89 -13.69
C MET A 77 2.71 21.32 -14.57
N ILE A 78 3.44 20.36 -15.15
CA ILE A 78 4.59 20.63 -16.03
C ILE A 78 4.13 21.14 -17.39
N SER A 79 3.09 20.54 -17.99
CA SER A 79 2.52 20.98 -19.28
C SER A 79 1.98 22.41 -19.24
N ASN A 80 1.47 22.86 -18.09
CA ASN A 80 0.99 24.24 -17.92
C ASN A 80 2.13 25.25 -17.70
N ASN A 81 3.30 24.83 -17.20
CA ASN A 81 4.47 25.69 -17.01
C ASN A 81 5.31 25.85 -18.30
N MET A 82 5.28 24.89 -19.23
CA MET A 82 6.01 24.98 -20.51
C MET A 82 5.40 25.99 -21.50
N ASN A 83 4.17 26.45 -21.28
CA ASN A 83 3.52 27.45 -22.15
C ASN A 83 3.85 28.90 -21.77
N PHE A 84 4.70 29.16 -20.77
CA PHE A 84 5.05 30.53 -20.33
C PHE A 84 6.46 31.00 -20.70
N ASN A 85 7.27 30.18 -21.38
CA ASN A 85 8.65 30.53 -21.78
C ASN A 85 8.90 30.50 -23.29
N ASN A 86 7.87 30.69 -24.13
CA ASN A 86 8.04 30.93 -25.57
C ASN A 86 7.76 32.40 -25.96
N GLY A 87 8.22 33.32 -25.13
CA GLY A 87 8.32 34.73 -25.47
C GLY A 87 9.75 35.19 -25.26
N ILE A 88 10.45 35.51 -26.36
CA ILE A 88 11.77 36.15 -26.45
C ILE A 88 12.94 35.15 -26.47
N ILE A 89 13.41 34.78 -27.68
CA ILE A 89 14.71 35.19 -28.26
C ILE A 89 14.72 34.83 -29.76
N ASN A 90 15.15 35.82 -30.55
CA ASN A 90 15.22 35.88 -32.00
C ASN A 90 16.32 34.99 -32.63
N ASN A 91 16.06 34.58 -33.87
CA ASN A 91 16.97 34.48 -35.03
C ASN A 91 18.39 33.92 -34.83
N ASN A 92 18.61 32.68 -35.29
CA ASN A 92 19.48 32.31 -36.44
C ASN A 92 20.00 30.86 -36.30
N THR A 93 19.82 30.09 -37.38
CA THR A 93 20.59 28.91 -37.85
C THR A 93 21.35 28.06 -36.82
N THR A 94 21.00 26.77 -36.68
CA THR A 94 21.83 25.59 -37.08
C THR A 94 21.27 24.27 -36.49
N ASN A 95 21.33 23.23 -37.32
CA ASN A 95 21.39 21.79 -37.04
C ASN A 95 20.44 21.18 -35.99
N ILE A 96 19.42 20.48 -36.48
CA ILE A 96 18.66 19.48 -35.74
C ILE A 96 19.53 18.22 -35.62
N GLU A 97 20.32 18.12 -34.55
CA GLU A 97 20.75 16.82 -34.06
C GLU A 97 19.59 16.20 -33.28
N THR A 98 18.95 15.20 -33.87
CA THR A 98 18.02 14.31 -33.17
C THR A 98 18.75 13.64 -32.01
N GLN A 99 18.59 14.18 -30.80
CA GLN A 99 19.01 13.47 -29.59
C GLN A 99 18.12 12.25 -29.43
N ASN A 100 18.68 11.08 -29.78
CA ASN A 100 18.14 9.79 -29.41
C ASN A 100 18.00 9.76 -27.88
N ILE A 101 16.76 9.80 -27.39
CA ILE A 101 16.45 9.49 -26.00
C ILE A 101 16.71 7.99 -25.85
N THR A 102 17.92 7.63 -25.41
CA THR A 102 18.27 6.27 -25.03
C THR A 102 17.45 5.92 -23.78
N ASN A 103 16.35 5.20 -23.98
CA ASN A 103 15.60 4.59 -22.89
C ASN A 103 16.53 3.57 -22.21
N ASN A 104 17.10 3.94 -21.06
CA ASN A 104 17.76 3.01 -20.14
C ASN A 104 16.72 2.02 -19.62
N GLN A 105 16.44 0.95 -20.37
CA GLN A 105 15.70 -0.20 -19.87
C GLN A 105 16.60 -0.90 -18.84
N GLN A 106 16.34 -0.70 -17.55
CA GLN A 106 16.94 -1.50 -16.51
C GLN A 106 16.55 -2.96 -16.73
N ASN A 107 17.54 -3.82 -16.98
CA ASN A 107 17.34 -5.25 -17.14
C ASN A 107 17.09 -5.84 -15.73
N ILE A 108 15.85 -6.20 -15.42
CA ILE A 108 15.47 -6.77 -14.12
C ILE A 108 15.58 -8.29 -14.24
N ASN A 109 16.50 -8.88 -13.49
CA ASN A 109 16.60 -10.33 -13.39
C ASN A 109 15.51 -10.83 -12.43
N LEU A 110 14.53 -11.56 -12.97
CA LEU A 110 13.46 -12.17 -12.18
C LEU A 110 13.98 -13.40 -11.43
N VAL A 111 13.46 -13.61 -10.22
CA VAL A 111 13.68 -14.83 -9.44
C VAL A 111 12.55 -15.82 -9.75
N ALA A 112 12.89 -17.10 -9.87
CA ALA A 112 11.91 -18.16 -10.10
C ALA A 112 10.85 -18.19 -8.99
N PHE A 113 9.61 -18.49 -9.35
CA PHE A 113 8.53 -18.64 -8.40
C PHE A 113 8.81 -19.77 -7.42
N GLY A 114 8.74 -19.47 -6.11
CA GLY A 114 9.05 -20.40 -5.03
C GLY A 114 10.51 -20.37 -4.56
N GLU A 115 11.39 -19.65 -5.26
CA GLU A 115 12.79 -19.45 -4.87
C GLU A 115 13.03 -18.07 -4.25
N GLU A 116 11.98 -17.40 -3.76
CA GLU A 116 12.11 -16.09 -3.13
C GLU A 116 12.81 -16.18 -1.77
N ASP A 117 13.94 -15.48 -1.63
CA ASP A 117 14.55 -15.27 -0.32
C ASP A 117 13.67 -14.30 0.50
N LEU A 118 13.12 -14.78 1.61
CA LEU A 118 12.27 -14.00 2.52
C LEU A 118 13.08 -13.32 3.64
N SER A 119 14.41 -13.47 3.67
CA SER A 119 15.27 -12.93 4.72
C SER A 119 15.26 -11.39 4.80
N PHE A 120 14.83 -10.71 3.73
CA PHE A 120 14.67 -9.25 3.72
C PHE A 120 13.50 -8.76 4.59
N ILE A 121 12.63 -9.66 5.05
CA ILE A 121 11.48 -9.33 5.90
C ILE A 121 11.93 -9.30 7.36
N SER A 122 12.07 -8.10 7.92
CA SER A 122 12.44 -7.93 9.32
C SER A 122 11.35 -8.43 10.29
N ASP A 123 11.73 -8.81 11.50
CA ASP A 123 10.80 -9.28 12.54
C ASP A 123 9.67 -8.31 12.83
N LYS A 124 9.91 -6.99 12.84
CA LYS A 124 8.85 -5.97 13.02
C LYS A 124 7.78 -6.03 11.92
N VAL A 125 8.17 -6.38 10.70
CA VAL A 125 7.26 -6.55 9.57
C VAL A 125 6.53 -7.89 9.72
N CYS A 126 7.19 -8.94 10.20
CA CYS A 126 6.54 -10.20 10.57
C CYS A 126 5.47 -9.99 11.66
N GLU A 127 5.78 -9.27 12.74
CA GLU A 127 4.80 -8.90 13.78
C GLU A 127 3.57 -8.18 13.18
N TRP A 128 3.79 -7.29 12.22
CA TRP A 128 2.73 -6.59 11.50
C TRP A 128 1.85 -7.58 10.72
N PHE A 129 2.43 -8.56 10.02
CA PHE A 129 1.64 -9.60 9.37
C PHE A 129 0.87 -10.44 10.39
N LEU A 130 1.51 -10.89 11.47
CA LEU A 130 0.90 -11.75 12.48
C LEU A 130 -0.30 -11.07 13.19
N ASP A 131 -0.25 -9.75 13.42
CA ASP A 131 -1.38 -9.00 13.99
C ASP A 131 -2.60 -8.85 13.05
N ARG A 132 -2.59 -9.50 11.88
CA ARG A 132 -3.70 -9.49 10.91
C ARG A 132 -4.48 -10.81 10.81
N GLY A 133 -4.06 -11.88 11.49
CA GLY A 133 -4.75 -13.17 11.50
C GLY A 133 -5.05 -13.70 10.09
N PHE A 134 -6.33 -13.84 9.72
CA PHE A 134 -6.74 -14.31 8.38
C PHE A 134 -6.20 -13.47 7.21
N LYS A 135 -5.79 -12.23 7.47
CA LYS A 135 -5.21 -11.34 6.47
C LYS A 135 -3.68 -11.40 6.42
N SER A 136 -3.02 -12.20 7.25
CA SER A 136 -1.56 -12.32 7.28
C SER A 136 -1.00 -12.85 5.95
N VAL A 137 -1.45 -14.03 5.51
CA VAL A 137 -0.98 -14.67 4.27
C VAL A 137 -1.25 -13.81 3.02
N PRO A 138 -2.46 -13.25 2.81
CA PRO A 138 -2.71 -12.38 1.65
C PRO A 138 -1.77 -11.17 1.58
N HIS A 139 -1.56 -10.48 2.71
CA HIS A 139 -0.68 -9.31 2.70
C HIS A 139 0.79 -9.69 2.53
N LEU A 140 1.22 -10.86 3.02
CA LEU A 140 2.58 -11.35 2.78
C LEU A 140 2.79 -11.66 1.29
N ILE A 141 1.84 -12.33 0.63
CA ILE A 141 1.88 -12.58 -0.82
C ILE A 141 1.98 -11.26 -1.59
N GLU A 142 1.15 -10.28 -1.24
CA GLU A 142 1.19 -8.95 -1.85
C GLU A 142 2.55 -8.26 -1.65
N TYR A 143 3.10 -8.36 -0.45
CA TYR A 143 4.39 -7.75 -0.08
C TYR A 143 5.60 -8.41 -0.75
N VAL A 144 5.54 -9.71 -1.04
CA VAL A 144 6.63 -10.42 -1.72
C VAL A 144 6.52 -10.21 -3.23
N HIS A 145 5.38 -10.56 -3.83
CA HIS A 145 5.28 -10.69 -5.29
C HIS A 145 4.88 -9.41 -6.03
N PHE A 146 4.38 -8.39 -5.33
CA PHE A 146 3.86 -7.16 -5.95
C PHE A 146 4.44 -5.88 -5.35
N ASN A 147 5.56 -5.99 -4.63
CA ASN A 147 6.23 -4.86 -4.04
C ASN A 147 7.15 -4.16 -5.05
N LYS A 148 6.82 -2.92 -5.40
CA LYS A 148 7.59 -2.11 -6.38
C LYS A 148 9.06 -1.91 -6.03
N LYS A 149 9.45 -2.06 -4.75
CA LYS A 149 10.85 -1.97 -4.30
C LYS A 149 11.66 -3.22 -4.68
N TYR A 150 10.98 -4.37 -4.82
CA TYR A 150 11.60 -5.65 -5.12
C TYR A 150 11.02 -6.25 -6.41
N PRO A 151 11.27 -5.61 -7.57
CA PRO A 151 10.70 -6.05 -8.83
C PRO A 151 11.22 -7.41 -9.31
N GLN A 152 12.35 -7.89 -8.77
CA GLN A 152 12.86 -9.23 -9.05
C GLN A 152 11.88 -10.34 -8.62
N PHE A 153 10.97 -10.05 -7.68
CA PHE A 153 9.95 -11.00 -7.21
C PHE A 153 8.60 -10.83 -7.93
N HIS A 154 8.50 -9.99 -8.97
CA HIS A 154 7.28 -9.86 -9.79
C HIS A 154 7.16 -11.03 -10.76
N ASN A 155 7.09 -12.24 -10.20
CA ASN A 155 7.29 -13.53 -10.86
C ASN A 155 6.00 -14.36 -10.96
N ILE A 156 4.84 -13.82 -10.59
CA ILE A 156 3.55 -14.53 -10.63
C ILE A 156 2.38 -13.57 -10.84
N TYR A 157 1.35 -13.99 -11.58
CA TYR A 157 0.10 -13.25 -11.70
C TYR A 157 -1.07 -14.09 -12.25
N LEU A 158 -2.28 -13.60 -12.01
CA LEU A 158 -3.50 -14.13 -12.63
C LEU A 158 -3.89 -13.26 -13.84
N PRO A 159 -3.87 -13.78 -15.08
CA PRO A 159 -4.11 -12.96 -16.27
C PRO A 159 -5.52 -12.36 -16.32
N ASN A 160 -6.52 -13.16 -15.93
CA ASN A 160 -7.90 -12.72 -15.75
C ASN A 160 -8.64 -13.61 -14.76
N LEU A 161 -9.75 -13.10 -14.23
CA LEU A 161 -10.53 -13.78 -13.17
C LEU A 161 -11.22 -15.08 -13.64
N ARG A 162 -11.49 -15.22 -14.95
CA ARG A 162 -12.20 -16.38 -15.53
C ARG A 162 -11.27 -17.55 -15.79
N GLN A 163 -9.99 -17.31 -16.08
CA GLN A 163 -9.02 -18.35 -16.36
C GLN A 163 -8.78 -19.22 -15.12
N ASN A 164 -8.63 -20.53 -15.36
CA ASN A 164 -8.27 -21.50 -14.33
C ASN A 164 -6.76 -21.78 -14.28
N VAL A 165 -5.96 -20.85 -14.78
CA VAL A 165 -4.49 -20.94 -14.80
C VAL A 165 -3.88 -19.68 -14.22
N ILE A 166 -2.77 -19.84 -13.52
CA ILE A 166 -1.88 -18.76 -13.08
C ILE A 166 -0.61 -18.81 -13.91
N VAL A 167 -0.11 -17.65 -14.29
CA VAL A 167 1.16 -17.49 -15.00
C VAL A 167 2.25 -17.16 -13.99
N PHE A 168 3.37 -17.87 -14.04
CA PHE A 168 4.51 -17.68 -13.14
C PHE A 168 5.83 -17.83 -13.90
N PHE A 169 6.90 -17.23 -13.38
CA PHE A 169 8.23 -17.28 -13.96
C PHE A 169 9.01 -18.46 -13.36
N ASP A 170 9.62 -19.27 -14.21
CA ASP A 170 10.46 -20.40 -13.82
C ASP A 170 11.79 -20.31 -14.56
N ASN A 171 12.80 -19.81 -13.84
CA ASN A 171 14.20 -19.62 -14.20
C ASN A 171 14.46 -18.83 -15.50
N ASP A 172 13.98 -19.36 -16.63
CA ASP A 172 14.20 -18.79 -17.96
C ASP A 172 12.91 -18.34 -18.65
N LYS A 173 11.74 -18.87 -18.25
CA LYS A 173 10.50 -18.63 -18.99
C LYS A 173 9.24 -18.56 -18.14
N TRP A 174 8.26 -17.85 -18.66
CA TRP A 174 6.91 -17.82 -18.12
C TRP A 174 6.18 -19.12 -18.45
N LYS A 175 5.67 -19.78 -17.41
CA LYS A 175 4.87 -21.02 -17.49
C LYS A 175 3.48 -20.79 -16.90
N THR A 176 2.58 -21.73 -17.15
CA THR A 176 1.22 -21.73 -16.61
C THR A 176 0.96 -23.01 -15.82
N LYS A 177 0.25 -22.90 -14.70
CA LYS A 177 -0.21 -24.05 -13.90
C LYS A 177 -1.63 -23.80 -13.41
N ASN A 178 -2.32 -24.86 -12.99
CA ASN A 178 -3.67 -24.80 -12.43
C ASN A 178 -3.76 -23.76 -11.31
N LYS A 179 -4.77 -22.90 -11.38
CA LYS A 179 -4.96 -21.78 -10.45
C LYS A 179 -5.09 -22.24 -9.00
N ASN A 180 -5.84 -23.31 -8.73
CA ASN A 180 -6.06 -23.75 -7.35
C ASN A 180 -4.79 -24.35 -6.75
N GLU A 181 -4.05 -25.15 -7.52
CA GLU A 181 -2.78 -25.74 -7.08
C GLU A 181 -1.75 -24.65 -6.72
N VAL A 182 -1.60 -23.62 -7.57
CA VAL A 182 -0.64 -22.54 -7.31
C VAL A 182 -1.06 -21.69 -6.10
N ILE A 183 -2.36 -21.43 -5.93
CA ILE A 183 -2.85 -20.69 -4.75
C ILE A 183 -2.65 -21.51 -3.48
N GLU A 184 -2.89 -22.82 -3.50
CA GLU A 184 -2.65 -23.69 -2.35
C GLU A 184 -1.17 -23.74 -2.00
N GLN A 185 -0.28 -23.82 -3.00
CA GLN A 185 1.16 -23.70 -2.80
C GLN A 185 1.53 -22.37 -2.15
N LEU A 186 1.04 -21.24 -2.68
CA LEU A 186 1.26 -19.91 -2.10
C LEU A 186 0.80 -19.82 -0.63
N ILE A 187 -0.38 -20.38 -0.32
CA ILE A 187 -0.89 -20.38 1.05
C ILE A 187 0.03 -21.18 1.95
N ASN A 188 0.38 -22.41 1.57
CA ASN A 188 1.18 -23.31 2.39
C ASN A 188 2.58 -22.73 2.65
N ASP A 189 3.27 -22.27 1.60
CA ASP A 189 4.63 -21.74 1.71
C ASP A 189 4.66 -20.50 2.63
N LYS A 190 3.73 -19.57 2.43
CA LYS A 190 3.69 -18.30 3.17
C LYS A 190 3.11 -18.49 4.58
N LEU A 191 2.25 -19.48 4.80
CA LEU A 191 1.77 -19.85 6.13
C LEU A 191 2.87 -20.55 6.93
N GLY A 192 3.67 -21.42 6.32
CA GLY A 192 4.83 -22.06 6.95
C GLY A 192 5.80 -21.02 7.49
N PHE A 193 6.27 -20.11 6.63
CA PHE A 193 7.15 -19.01 7.05
C PHE A 193 6.58 -18.17 8.20
N LEU A 194 5.29 -17.83 8.17
CA LEU A 194 4.67 -17.05 9.24
C LEU A 194 4.50 -17.85 10.53
N THR A 195 4.33 -19.18 10.44
CA THR A 195 4.23 -20.06 11.60
C THR A 195 5.58 -20.15 12.30
N ASP A 196 6.67 -20.34 11.53
CA ASP A 196 8.03 -20.33 12.08
C ASP A 196 8.32 -19.00 12.79
N LYS A 197 7.99 -17.87 12.12
CA LYS A 197 8.14 -16.53 12.72
C LYS A 197 7.25 -16.29 13.94
N PHE A 198 6.09 -16.93 14.00
CA PHE A 198 5.19 -16.83 15.14
C PHE A 198 5.77 -17.54 16.38
N GLU A 199 6.39 -18.70 16.17
CA GLU A 199 7.08 -19.45 17.22
C GLU A 199 8.35 -18.72 17.70
N GLU A 200 9.18 -18.25 16.78
CA GLU A 200 10.41 -17.48 17.09
C GLU A 200 10.12 -16.21 17.90
N LEU A 201 9.06 -15.48 17.56
CA LEU A 201 8.73 -14.19 18.15
C LEU A 201 7.71 -14.29 19.30
N GLN A 202 7.31 -15.51 19.70
CA GLN A 202 6.18 -15.74 20.60
C GLN A 202 6.27 -14.90 21.87
N ASP A 203 7.42 -14.79 22.51
CA ASP A 203 7.54 -14.08 23.79
C ASP A 203 7.40 -12.56 23.66
N ASN A 204 7.83 -11.99 22.53
CA ASN A 204 7.84 -10.54 22.28
C ASN A 204 6.58 -10.05 21.54
N LEU A 205 5.75 -10.95 21.03
CA LEU A 205 4.53 -10.61 20.32
C LEU A 205 3.46 -10.01 21.23
N LYS A 206 2.75 -9.01 20.69
CA LYS A 206 1.54 -8.45 21.30
C LYS A 206 0.48 -9.52 21.47
N ASP A 207 -0.29 -9.45 22.56
CA ASP A 207 -1.40 -10.37 22.82
C ASP A 207 -2.46 -10.37 21.70
N SER A 208 -2.64 -9.22 21.04
CA SER A 208 -3.53 -9.12 19.88
C SER A 208 -3.05 -9.98 18.72
N ALA A 209 -1.74 -10.01 18.45
CA ALA A 209 -1.14 -10.81 17.40
C ALA A 209 -1.26 -12.30 17.73
N LYS A 210 -0.89 -12.69 18.96
CA LYS A 210 -1.06 -14.06 19.48
C LYS A 210 -2.48 -14.58 19.28
N ARG A 211 -3.47 -13.80 19.72
CA ARG A 211 -4.89 -14.17 19.62
C ARG A 211 -5.36 -14.27 18.17
N LYS A 212 -5.04 -13.27 17.33
CA LYS A 212 -5.54 -13.21 15.95
C LYS A 212 -4.90 -14.27 15.06
N PHE A 213 -3.58 -14.47 15.17
CA PHE A 213 -2.85 -15.45 14.37
C PHE A 213 -3.13 -16.88 14.86
N GLY A 214 -3.15 -17.13 16.17
CA GLY A 214 -3.53 -18.43 16.71
C GLY A 214 -4.95 -18.85 16.31
N ARG A 215 -5.90 -17.90 16.29
CA ARG A 215 -7.25 -18.16 15.74
C ARG A 215 -7.22 -18.55 14.27
N PHE A 216 -6.38 -17.88 13.47
CA PHE A 216 -6.23 -18.21 12.06
C PHE A 216 -5.67 -19.62 11.86
N LEU A 217 -4.62 -20.01 12.59
CA LEU A 217 -4.05 -21.36 12.53
C LEU A 217 -5.10 -22.44 12.86
N ASN A 218 -5.88 -22.23 13.91
CA ASN A 218 -6.93 -23.18 14.31
C ASN A 218 -8.04 -23.30 13.26
N GLU A 219 -8.51 -22.18 12.69
CA GLU A 219 -9.60 -22.21 11.72
C GLU A 219 -9.15 -22.70 10.33
N HIS A 220 -7.90 -22.42 9.92
CA HIS A 220 -7.36 -22.88 8.64
C HIS A 220 -7.35 -24.41 8.52
N ASN A 221 -7.04 -25.10 9.62
CA ASN A 221 -6.95 -26.56 9.64
C ASN A 221 -8.31 -27.27 9.68
N SER A 222 -9.41 -26.56 9.95
CA SER A 222 -10.71 -27.19 10.22
C SER A 222 -11.90 -26.58 9.46
N ASN A 223 -11.75 -25.42 8.82
CA ASN A 223 -12.86 -24.69 8.22
C ASN A 223 -12.66 -24.40 6.72
N ASN A 224 -13.26 -25.24 5.87
CA ASN A 224 -13.21 -25.09 4.41
C ASN A 224 -13.73 -23.73 3.92
N LYS A 225 -14.76 -23.15 4.55
CA LYS A 225 -15.33 -21.86 4.10
C LYS A 225 -14.35 -20.69 4.29
N VAL A 226 -13.56 -20.74 5.36
CA VAL A 226 -12.51 -19.75 5.62
C VAL A 226 -11.40 -19.88 4.58
N ASN A 227 -11.01 -21.10 4.26
CA ASN A 227 -9.99 -21.38 3.25
C ASN A 227 -10.43 -20.92 1.86
N GLU A 228 -11.69 -21.12 1.48
CA GLU A 228 -12.21 -20.62 0.21
C GLU A 228 -12.19 -19.09 0.13
N LYS A 229 -12.57 -18.40 1.22
CA LYS A 229 -12.47 -16.93 1.27
C LYS A 229 -11.02 -16.44 1.16
N LEU A 230 -10.09 -17.14 1.81
CA LEU A 230 -8.66 -16.86 1.70
C LEU A 230 -8.16 -17.02 0.25
N LYS A 231 -8.55 -18.11 -0.43
CA LYS A 231 -8.24 -18.32 -1.85
C LYS A 231 -8.79 -17.19 -2.71
N ASP A 232 -10.01 -16.72 -2.46
CA ASP A 232 -10.61 -15.60 -3.21
C ASP A 232 -9.86 -14.28 -2.99
N ASP A 233 -9.44 -13.98 -1.77
CA ASP A 233 -8.60 -12.80 -1.49
C ASP A 233 -7.29 -12.86 -2.29
N ILE A 234 -6.64 -14.03 -2.34
CA ILE A 234 -5.39 -14.22 -3.09
C ILE A 234 -5.62 -14.09 -4.60
N LYS A 235 -6.71 -14.65 -5.15
CA LYS A 235 -7.06 -14.46 -6.58
C LYS A 235 -7.13 -12.98 -6.94
N LEU A 236 -7.76 -12.17 -6.08
CA LEU A 236 -7.89 -10.74 -6.32
C LEU A 236 -6.54 -10.03 -6.27
N ILE A 237 -5.66 -10.38 -5.33
CA ILE A 237 -4.31 -9.82 -5.25
C ILE A 237 -3.51 -10.15 -6.53
N LEU A 238 -3.49 -11.42 -6.93
CA LEU A 238 -2.78 -11.87 -8.14
C LEU A 238 -3.31 -11.19 -9.41
N TYR A 239 -4.62 -10.95 -9.48
CA TYR A 239 -5.23 -10.26 -10.62
C TYR A 239 -4.94 -8.75 -10.61
N ASN A 240 -5.01 -8.10 -9.45
CA ASN A 240 -4.76 -6.67 -9.34
C ASN A 240 -3.29 -6.32 -9.59
N GLY A 241 -2.36 -7.21 -9.20
CA GLY A 241 -0.92 -7.08 -9.42
C GLY A 241 -0.45 -7.44 -10.84
N ARG A 242 -1.32 -7.94 -11.73
CA ARG A 242 -0.96 -8.55 -13.02
C ARG A 242 -0.16 -7.68 -14.01
N ASN A 243 -0.14 -6.37 -13.80
CA ASN A 243 0.56 -5.42 -14.67
C ASN A 243 2.00 -5.15 -14.23
N LEU A 244 2.41 -5.63 -13.04
CA LEU A 244 3.76 -5.43 -12.52
C LEU A 244 4.79 -6.37 -13.17
N PRO A 245 4.50 -7.67 -13.40
CA PRO A 245 5.40 -8.55 -14.13
C PRO A 245 5.74 -8.02 -15.53
N ASN A 246 7.02 -7.72 -15.77
CA ASN A 246 7.48 -7.23 -17.06
C ASN A 246 7.62 -8.38 -18.06
N LYS A 247 6.77 -8.38 -19.09
CA LYS A 247 6.72 -9.43 -20.14
C LYS A 247 7.62 -9.13 -21.33
N LYS A 248 8.30 -7.99 -21.35
CA LYS A 248 9.26 -7.68 -22.40
C LYS A 248 10.55 -8.40 -22.07
N LEU A 249 10.70 -9.64 -22.53
CA LEU A 249 11.95 -10.26 -22.98
C LEU A 249 11.63 -11.68 -23.48
N ASN A 250 12.16 -11.98 -24.67
CA ASN A 250 12.27 -13.28 -25.34
C ASN A 250 11.06 -13.73 -26.19
N TYR A 251 10.90 -13.08 -27.35
CA TYR A 251 10.54 -13.77 -28.60
C TYR A 251 11.81 -13.90 -29.45
#